data_AF-A0A970F7P2-F1
#
_entry.id   AF-A0A970F7P2-F1
#
_cell.length_a   1.000
_cell.length_b   1.000
_cell.length_c   1.000
_cell.angle_alpha   90.00
_cell.angle_beta   90.00
_cell.angle_gamma   90.00
#
_symmetry.space_group_name_H-M   'P 1'
#
loop_
_entity.id
_entity.type
_entity.pdbx_description
1 polymer ?
#
loop_
_entity_poly.entity_id
_entity_poly.type
_entity_poly.pdbx_seq_one_letter_code
_entity_poly.pdbx_strand_id
1 'polypeptide(L)'
;DYDGTFDLTGGTLVAVGSSAMAQTVSDSSSQGTVSFYLDQKQSANQMISLFDASNELLLAFTPIRDYQFVMISTPDLVIDQSYTLHLGGTATGDAQNGLVTDGSVADSQLTTSFTLEATVSAFNQSGEAASTQGMMGGAPGMMGGGGPGQMPNGEGQFEPGTPPNSNQ
;
A
#
# COMPACT_ATOMS: atom_id res chain seq x y z
N ASP A 1 8.58 3.02 10.47
CA ASP A 1 9.99 2.79 10.18
C ASP A 1 10.57 1.94 11.29
N TYR A 2 11.11 0.78 10.95
CA TYR A 2 11.78 -0.10 11.88
C TYR A 2 13.09 -0.63 11.28
N ASP A 3 14.19 -0.50 12.03
CA ASP A 3 15.52 -0.99 11.64
C ASP A 3 15.67 -2.49 12.03
N GLY A 4 14.78 -3.36 11.57
CA GLY A 4 14.74 -4.77 11.99
C GLY A 4 13.58 -5.59 11.44
N THR A 5 12.97 -6.44 12.27
CA THR A 5 11.67 -7.07 11.99
C THR A 5 10.59 -6.46 12.86
N PHE A 6 9.36 -6.44 12.34
CA PHE A 6 8.17 -6.13 13.12
C PHE A 6 7.22 -7.32 13.05
N ASP A 7 7.40 -8.25 13.98
CA ASP A 7 6.61 -9.47 14.09
C ASP A 7 5.35 -9.21 14.90
N LEU A 8 4.21 -9.19 14.23
CA LEU A 8 2.92 -9.00 14.86
C LEU A 8 2.24 -10.35 15.14
N THR A 9 2.07 -10.65 16.42
CA THR A 9 1.54 -11.95 16.89
C THR A 9 0.13 -11.87 17.50
N GLY A 10 -0.45 -10.68 17.65
CA GLY A 10 -1.78 -10.51 18.25
C GLY A 10 -2.17 -9.07 18.54
N GLY A 11 -3.45 -8.89 18.91
CA GLY A 11 -4.06 -7.59 19.21
C GLY A 11 -4.67 -6.92 17.97
N THR A 12 -5.07 -5.66 18.12
CA THR A 12 -5.56 -4.83 17.02
C THR A 12 -4.57 -3.69 16.79
N LEU A 13 -4.11 -3.54 15.56
CA LEU A 13 -3.22 -2.48 15.13
C LEU A 13 -3.84 -1.77 13.92
N VAL A 14 -3.99 -0.46 14.04
CA VAL A 14 -4.31 0.41 12.91
C VAL A 14 -3.24 1.48 12.83
N ALA A 15 -2.55 1.55 11.69
CA ALA A 15 -1.55 2.56 11.41
C ALA A 15 -1.89 3.30 10.13
N VAL A 16 -1.66 4.61 10.14
CA VAL A 16 -1.91 5.48 8.98
C VAL A 16 -0.72 6.41 8.77
N GLY A 17 -0.50 6.81 7.52
CA GLY A 17 0.62 7.70 7.21
C GLY A 17 0.72 8.07 5.74
N SER A 18 1.89 8.56 5.33
CA SER A 18 2.23 8.77 3.92
C SER A 18 2.52 7.44 3.23
N SER A 19 2.11 7.30 1.98
CA SER A 19 2.44 6.16 1.12
C SER A 19 3.95 6.04 0.85
N ALA A 20 4.64 7.17 0.72
CA ALA A 20 6.06 7.22 0.33
C ALA A 20 7.04 6.70 1.40
N MET A 21 6.60 6.59 2.66
CA MET A 21 7.39 6.06 3.78
C MET A 21 6.68 4.86 4.44
N ALA A 22 5.73 4.26 3.74
CA ALA A 22 4.98 3.14 4.26
C ALA A 22 5.89 1.92 4.41
N GLN A 23 5.90 1.35 5.61
CA GLN A 23 6.45 0.03 5.89
C GLN A 23 5.36 -0.77 6.58
N THR A 24 5.23 -2.05 6.20
CA THR A 24 4.27 -2.99 6.79
C THR A 24 4.97 -3.95 7.74
N VAL A 25 4.22 -4.80 8.43
CA VAL A 25 4.74 -5.86 9.32
C VAL A 25 5.64 -6.82 8.55
N SER A 26 6.54 -7.52 9.24
CA SER A 26 7.39 -8.52 8.59
C SER A 26 6.61 -9.77 8.21
N ASP A 27 7.02 -10.47 7.15
CA ASP A 27 6.38 -11.71 6.67
C ASP A 27 6.41 -12.85 7.70
N SER A 28 7.27 -12.75 8.71
CA SER A 28 7.32 -13.64 9.88
C SER A 28 6.20 -13.41 10.90
N SER A 29 5.36 -12.39 10.69
CA SER A 29 4.16 -12.16 11.50
C SER A 29 3.17 -13.32 11.36
N SER A 30 2.46 -13.63 12.44
CA SER A 30 1.48 -14.73 12.46
C SER A 30 0.03 -14.25 12.39
N GLN A 31 -0.21 -12.94 12.52
CA GLN A 31 -1.54 -12.34 12.48
C GLN A 31 -1.82 -11.67 11.14
N GLY A 32 -3.01 -11.91 10.60
CA GLY A 32 -3.49 -11.33 9.34
C GLY A 32 -3.36 -9.81 9.34
N THR A 33 -2.64 -9.29 8.34
CA THR A 33 -2.37 -7.87 8.17
C THR A 33 -2.65 -7.47 6.73
N VAL A 34 -3.42 -6.40 6.55
CA VAL A 34 -3.71 -5.82 5.25
C VAL A 34 -3.26 -4.36 5.20
N SER A 35 -2.69 -3.96 4.07
CA SER A 35 -2.26 -2.59 3.81
C SER A 35 -2.93 -2.01 2.56
N PHE A 36 -3.23 -0.72 2.57
CA PHE A 36 -3.84 -0.01 1.44
C PHE A 36 -3.04 1.24 1.08
N TYR A 37 -2.72 1.37 -0.21
CA TYR A 37 -2.19 2.57 -0.81
C TYR A 37 -3.33 3.31 -1.52
N LEU A 38 -3.72 4.45 -0.97
CA LEU A 38 -4.81 5.27 -1.51
C LEU A 38 -4.30 6.19 -2.63
N ASP A 39 -5.09 6.37 -3.68
CA ASP A 39 -4.67 7.16 -4.85
C ASP A 39 -4.49 8.63 -4.47
N GLN A 40 -5.35 9.12 -3.57
CA GLN A 40 -5.34 10.49 -3.09
C GLN A 40 -5.19 10.56 -1.57
N LYS A 41 -4.55 11.64 -1.11
CA LYS A 41 -4.44 11.95 0.31
C LYS A 41 -5.83 12.21 0.89
N GLN A 42 -6.16 11.48 1.96
CA GLN A 42 -7.35 11.68 2.78
C GLN A 42 -7.05 12.69 3.88
N SER A 43 -8.01 13.57 4.16
CA SER A 43 -7.90 14.57 5.22
C SER A 43 -7.98 13.94 6.61
N ALA A 44 -7.41 14.61 7.61
CA ALA A 44 -7.68 14.30 9.01
C ALA A 44 -9.19 14.21 9.29
N ASN A 45 -9.55 13.32 10.23
CA ASN A 45 -10.91 12.95 10.63
C ASN A 45 -11.74 12.23 9.56
N GLN A 46 -11.20 11.98 8.36
CA GLN A 46 -11.82 11.06 7.42
C GLN A 46 -11.67 9.64 7.98
N MET A 47 -12.76 9.05 8.47
CA MET A 47 -12.76 7.72 9.08
C MET A 47 -12.40 6.62 8.09
N ILE A 48 -11.79 5.55 8.60
CA ILE A 48 -11.56 4.28 7.93
C ILE A 48 -12.45 3.24 8.61
N SER A 49 -13.12 2.38 7.85
CA SER A 49 -13.84 1.23 8.43
C SER A 49 -13.60 -0.02 7.61
N LEU A 50 -13.52 -1.15 8.31
CA LEU A 50 -13.29 -2.48 7.74
C LEU A 50 -14.47 -3.38 8.12
N PHE A 51 -15.04 -4.03 7.12
CA PHE A 51 -16.14 -4.98 7.30
C PHE A 51 -15.77 -6.34 6.74
N ASP A 52 -16.41 -7.37 7.27
CA ASP A 52 -16.36 -8.72 6.72
C ASP A 52 -17.35 -8.91 5.55
N ALA A 53 -17.37 -10.11 4.98
CA ALA A 53 -18.29 -10.49 3.89
C ALA A 53 -19.78 -10.45 4.28
N SER A 54 -20.11 -10.44 5.58
CA SER A 54 -21.47 -10.32 6.11
C SER A 54 -21.90 -8.85 6.31
N ASN A 55 -21.03 -7.89 5.99
CA ASN A 55 -21.14 -6.47 6.34
C ASN A 55 -21.17 -6.23 7.86
N GLU A 56 -20.56 -7.11 8.65
CA GLU A 56 -20.32 -6.88 10.06
C GLU A 56 -19.07 -6.02 10.23
N LEU A 57 -19.15 -5.01 11.11
CA LEU A 57 -18.04 -4.11 11.39
C LEU A 57 -16.96 -4.87 12.17
N LEU A 58 -15.75 -4.92 11.64
CA LEU A 58 -14.59 -5.42 12.38
C LEU A 58 -13.94 -4.30 13.19
N LEU A 59 -13.73 -3.15 12.56
CA LEU A 59 -13.28 -1.94 13.22
C LEU A 59 -13.57 -0.68 12.40
N ALA A 60 -13.63 0.44 13.09
CA ALA A 60 -13.56 1.77 12.53
C ALA A 60 -12.47 2.59 13.24
N PHE A 61 -11.73 3.40 12.50
CA PHE A 61 -10.67 4.24 13.02
C PHE A 61 -10.78 5.66 12.47
N THR A 62 -10.64 6.67 13.33
CA THR A 62 -10.66 8.09 12.94
C THR A 62 -9.26 8.70 13.09
N PRO A 63 -8.49 8.83 11.99
CA PRO A 63 -7.18 9.48 12.00
C PRO A 63 -7.25 10.95 12.40
N ILE A 64 -6.32 11.43 13.23
CA ILE A 64 -6.19 12.85 13.60
C ILE A 64 -5.26 13.65 12.67
N ARG A 65 -4.70 13.01 11.63
CA ARG A 65 -3.81 13.60 10.62
C ARG A 65 -4.18 13.07 9.25
N ASP A 66 -3.81 13.81 8.21
CA ASP A 66 -3.94 13.37 6.82
C ASP A 66 -3.16 12.07 6.58
N TYR A 67 -3.69 11.22 5.71
CA TYR A 67 -3.12 9.92 5.41
C TYR A 67 -3.35 9.53 3.95
N GLN A 68 -2.47 8.68 3.44
CA GLN A 68 -2.56 8.06 2.11
C GLN A 68 -2.23 6.56 2.16
N PHE A 69 -1.71 6.10 3.29
CA PHE A 69 -1.46 4.70 3.58
C PHE A 69 -2.24 4.30 4.82
N VAL A 70 -2.79 3.08 4.79
CA VAL A 70 -3.49 2.45 5.90
C VAL A 70 -2.95 1.04 6.07
N MET A 71 -2.63 0.63 7.29
CA MET A 71 -2.31 -0.74 7.65
C MET A 71 -3.24 -1.17 8.79
N ILE A 72 -3.87 -2.32 8.65
CA ILE A 72 -4.79 -2.89 9.61
C ILE A 72 -4.37 -4.33 9.91
N SER A 73 -4.29 -4.66 11.19
CA SER A 73 -4.21 -6.03 11.69
C SER A 73 -5.17 -6.20 12.85
N THR A 74 -5.90 -7.31 12.87
CA THR A 74 -6.86 -7.69 13.91
C THR A 74 -6.98 -9.21 13.92
N PRO A 75 -7.28 -9.86 15.07
CA PRO A 75 -7.49 -11.32 15.08
C PRO A 75 -8.62 -11.79 14.15
N ASP A 76 -9.52 -10.89 13.74
CA ASP A 76 -10.67 -11.21 12.87
C ASP A 76 -10.31 -11.23 11.38
N LEU A 77 -9.07 -10.88 11.02
CA LEU A 77 -8.53 -11.07 9.68
C LEU A 77 -8.07 -12.51 9.50
N VAL A 78 -8.80 -13.25 8.66
CA VAL A 78 -8.65 -14.67 8.39
C VAL A 78 -8.31 -14.84 6.91
N ILE A 79 -7.34 -15.70 6.64
CA ILE A 79 -6.90 -16.01 5.28
C ILE A 79 -8.05 -16.66 4.49
N ASP A 80 -8.11 -16.39 3.19
CA ASP A 80 -9.14 -16.84 2.24
C ASP A 80 -10.54 -16.25 2.47
N GLN A 81 -10.67 -15.25 3.35
CA GLN A 81 -11.91 -14.51 3.58
C GLN A 81 -11.92 -13.16 2.87
N SER A 82 -13.11 -12.69 2.52
CA SER A 82 -13.34 -11.41 1.85
C SER A 82 -13.77 -10.31 2.81
N TYR A 83 -13.35 -9.09 2.51
CA TYR A 83 -13.53 -7.91 3.33
C TYR A 83 -13.76 -6.66 2.48
N THR A 84 -14.31 -5.61 3.07
CA THR A 84 -14.45 -4.31 2.42
C THR A 84 -13.83 -3.19 3.25
N LEU A 85 -13.04 -2.35 2.57
CA LEU A 85 -12.53 -1.10 3.13
C LEU A 85 -13.46 0.04 2.72
N HIS A 86 -13.86 0.84 3.70
CA HIS A 86 -14.67 2.02 3.52
C HIS A 86 -13.95 3.25 4.06
N LEU A 87 -14.20 4.40 3.42
CA LEU A 87 -13.69 5.71 3.85
C LEU A 87 -14.86 6.65 4.15
N GLY A 88 -14.66 7.52 5.13
CA GLY A 88 -15.68 8.45 5.63
C GLY A 88 -16.72 7.82 6.52
N GLY A 89 -17.86 8.50 6.61
CA GLY A 89 -18.94 8.13 7.51
C GLY A 89 -18.66 8.51 8.97
N THR A 90 -19.52 7.99 9.84
CA THR A 90 -19.47 8.20 11.28
C THR A 90 -19.76 6.90 12.00
N ALA A 91 -19.02 6.64 13.08
CA ALA A 91 -19.18 5.46 13.91
C ALA A 91 -19.98 5.80 15.17
N THR A 92 -20.79 4.85 15.62
CA THR A 92 -21.34 4.79 16.98
C THR A 92 -20.46 3.89 17.84
N GLY A 93 -20.65 3.95 19.17
CA GLY A 93 -19.88 3.15 20.12
C GLY A 93 -18.79 3.95 20.84
N ASP A 94 -18.14 3.30 21.81
CA ASP A 94 -17.09 3.92 22.61
C ASP A 94 -15.75 3.92 21.86
N ALA A 95 -15.29 5.11 21.50
CA ALA A 95 -14.02 5.27 20.79
C ALA A 95 -12.85 5.32 21.77
N GLN A 96 -11.93 4.36 21.65
CA GLN A 96 -10.68 4.31 22.40
C GLN A 96 -9.54 4.77 21.49
N ASN A 97 -9.00 5.97 21.74
CA ASN A 97 -7.96 6.59 20.90
C ASN A 97 -8.34 6.68 19.40
N GLY A 98 -9.63 6.89 19.12
CA GLY A 98 -10.17 6.97 17.76
C GLY A 98 -10.50 5.62 17.12
N LEU A 99 -10.23 4.48 17.79
CA LEU A 99 -10.62 3.14 17.36
C LEU A 99 -11.96 2.74 17.98
N VAL A 100 -12.84 2.17 17.17
CA VAL A 100 -14.13 1.58 17.55
C VAL A 100 -14.15 0.14 17.03
N THR A 101 -14.42 -0.83 17.91
CA THR A 101 -14.55 -2.26 17.55
C THR A 101 -15.92 -2.83 17.91
N ASP A 102 -16.70 -2.12 18.73
CA ASP A 102 -18.07 -2.49 19.09
C ASP A 102 -18.97 -1.28 18.82
N GLY A 103 -19.71 -1.35 17.72
CA GLY A 103 -20.48 -0.23 17.20
C GLY A 103 -20.99 -0.47 15.79
N SER A 104 -21.42 0.61 15.14
CA SER A 104 -21.89 0.61 13.75
C SER A 104 -21.41 1.86 13.03
N VAL A 105 -21.36 1.80 11.71
CA VAL A 105 -20.95 2.92 10.85
C VAL A 105 -22.09 3.31 9.93
N ALA A 106 -22.34 4.61 9.81
CA ALA A 106 -23.27 5.21 8.86
C ALA A 106 -22.53 6.10 7.87
N ASP A 107 -23.10 6.27 6.67
CA ASP A 107 -22.65 7.19 5.62
C ASP A 107 -21.18 7.01 5.15
N SER A 108 -20.62 5.82 5.31
CA SER A 108 -19.30 5.49 4.76
C SER A 108 -19.39 5.08 3.29
N GLN A 109 -18.34 5.35 2.53
CA GLN A 109 -18.25 5.01 1.12
C GLN A 109 -17.38 3.76 0.95
N LEU A 110 -17.94 2.72 0.32
CA LEU A 110 -17.17 1.56 -0.13
C LEU A 110 -16.04 2.05 -1.04
N THR A 111 -14.81 1.75 -0.65
CA THR A 111 -13.60 2.13 -1.36
C THR A 111 -13.08 0.96 -2.17
N THR A 112 -12.95 -0.21 -1.54
CA THR A 112 -12.53 -1.43 -2.22
C THR A 112 -12.99 -2.68 -1.47
N SER A 113 -13.04 -3.79 -2.20
CA SER A 113 -13.24 -5.14 -1.69
C SER A 113 -12.00 -5.98 -1.99
N PHE A 114 -11.59 -6.84 -1.07
CA PHE A 114 -10.42 -7.67 -1.24
C PHE A 114 -10.60 -9.02 -0.54
N THR A 115 -9.80 -10.00 -0.94
CA THR A 115 -9.64 -11.26 -0.23
C THR A 115 -8.25 -11.30 0.39
N LEU A 116 -8.16 -11.70 1.66
CA LEU A 116 -6.87 -11.84 2.33
C LEU A 116 -6.22 -13.17 1.91
N GLU A 117 -5.36 -13.17 0.90
CA GLU A 117 -4.77 -14.40 0.35
C GLU A 117 -3.51 -14.87 1.11
N ALA A 118 -2.90 -13.99 1.91
CA ALA A 118 -1.71 -14.28 2.69
C ALA A 118 -1.73 -13.54 4.03
N THR A 119 -0.91 -13.99 4.99
CA THR A 119 -0.80 -13.37 6.32
C THR A 119 -0.50 -11.88 6.24
N VAL A 120 0.31 -11.45 5.27
CA VAL A 120 0.57 -10.04 4.98
C VAL A 120 0.18 -9.78 3.53
N SER A 121 -0.80 -8.90 3.32
CA SER A 121 -1.28 -8.51 1.99
C SER A 121 -1.30 -6.99 1.85
N ALA A 122 -1.07 -6.51 0.63
CA ALA A 122 -1.15 -5.08 0.33
C ALA A 122 -1.92 -4.86 -0.97
N PHE A 123 -2.73 -3.81 -1.01
CA PHE A 123 -3.58 -3.46 -2.14
C PHE A 123 -3.47 -1.98 -2.50
N ASN A 124 -3.70 -1.65 -3.77
CA ASN A 124 -4.00 -0.28 -4.18
C ASN A 124 -5.48 0.06 -3.90
N GLN A 125 -5.89 1.31 -4.13
CA GLN A 125 -7.27 1.73 -3.91
C GLN A 125 -8.30 0.96 -4.75
N SER A 126 -7.90 0.40 -5.89
CA SER A 126 -8.77 -0.41 -6.76
C SER A 126 -8.93 -1.86 -6.29
N GLY A 127 -8.22 -2.28 -5.24
CA GLY A 127 -8.24 -3.66 -4.73
C GLY A 127 -7.27 -4.61 -5.43
N GLU A 128 -6.39 -4.10 -6.28
CA GLU A 128 -5.35 -4.91 -6.92
C GLU A 128 -4.15 -5.07 -5.97
N ALA A 129 -3.53 -6.25 -5.98
CA ALA A 129 -2.34 -6.52 -5.17
C ALA A 129 -1.24 -5.49 -5.47
N ALA A 130 -0.77 -4.81 -4.43
CA ALA A 130 0.33 -3.87 -4.48
C ALA A 130 1.60 -4.57 -3.97
N SER A 131 2.70 -4.47 -4.71
CA SER A 131 3.99 -4.99 -4.23
C SER A 131 4.53 -4.10 -3.11
N THR A 132 4.70 -4.65 -1.92
CA THR A 132 5.40 -4.05 -0.77
C THR A 132 6.86 -3.68 -1.08
N GLN A 133 7.46 -4.36 -2.07
CA GLN A 133 8.85 -4.15 -2.52
C GLN A 133 9.02 -3.09 -3.63
N GLY A 134 7.93 -2.63 -4.26
CA GLY A 134 7.99 -1.88 -5.52
C GLY A 134 7.99 -0.35 -5.42
N MET A 135 7.93 0.22 -4.22
CA MET A 135 7.87 1.69 -4.05
C MET A 135 9.13 2.32 -3.42
N MET A 136 10.24 1.58 -3.34
CA MET A 136 11.57 2.20 -3.21
C MET A 136 12.09 2.62 -4.59
N GLY A 137 11.73 3.83 -5.01
CA GLY A 137 12.56 4.65 -5.92
C GLY A 137 12.77 4.20 -7.37
N GLY A 138 12.24 5.00 -8.30
CA GLY A 138 12.87 5.21 -9.61
C GLY A 138 12.21 4.52 -10.80
N ALA A 139 12.07 5.29 -11.88
CA ALA A 139 11.82 4.76 -13.22
C ALA A 139 12.77 3.58 -13.54
N PRO A 140 12.29 2.48 -14.16
CA PRO A 140 13.16 1.42 -14.67
C PRO A 140 13.90 1.88 -15.93
N GLY A 141 14.94 2.70 -15.74
CA GLY A 141 15.88 3.08 -16.79
C GLY A 141 16.98 2.03 -16.91
N MET A 142 16.77 1.04 -17.78
CA MET A 142 17.78 0.23 -18.48
C MET A 142 19.10 -0.10 -17.75
N MET A 143 19.16 -1.28 -17.15
CA MET A 143 20.39 -2.09 -17.13
C MET A 143 20.08 -3.49 -17.64
N GLY A 144 20.02 -3.62 -18.96
CA GLY A 144 20.13 -4.89 -19.65
C GLY A 144 21.59 -5.12 -20.04
N GLY A 145 22.29 -5.93 -19.26
CA GLY A 145 23.60 -6.47 -19.62
C GLY A 145 23.50 -7.41 -20.82
N GLY A 146 24.26 -7.12 -21.87
CA GLY A 146 24.58 -8.04 -22.96
C GLY A 146 26.04 -8.43 -22.86
N GLY A 147 26.32 -9.74 -22.80
CA GLY A 147 27.63 -10.34 -22.58
C GLY A 147 28.67 -10.14 -23.70
N PRO A 148 29.86 -10.77 -23.56
CA PRO A 148 31.06 -10.43 -24.32
C PRO A 148 31.04 -11.06 -25.71
N GLY A 149 31.13 -10.24 -26.77
CA GLY A 149 31.07 -10.70 -28.15
C GLY A 149 31.87 -9.83 -29.11
N GLN A 150 33.03 -10.35 -29.51
CA GLN A 150 33.79 -10.08 -30.74
C GLN A 150 34.19 -8.63 -31.10
N MET A 151 35.50 -8.37 -31.02
CA MET A 151 36.17 -7.31 -31.79
C MET A 151 36.30 -7.75 -33.27
N PRO A 152 36.00 -6.88 -34.26
CA PRO A 152 36.53 -6.99 -35.60
C PRO A 152 37.66 -5.98 -35.81
N ASN A 153 38.85 -6.47 -36.16
CA ASN A 153 39.90 -5.71 -36.83
C ASN A 153 39.40 -5.30 -38.22
N GLY A 154 39.68 -4.06 -38.66
CA GLY A 154 39.58 -3.68 -40.07
C GLY A 154 39.38 -2.19 -40.34
N GLU A 155 40.49 -1.46 -40.39
CA GLU A 155 40.84 -0.45 -41.40
C GLU A 155 39.71 0.33 -42.12
N GLY A 156 39.63 1.65 -41.93
CA GLY A 156 38.86 2.50 -42.86
C GLY A 156 38.52 3.91 -42.39
N GLN A 157 39.43 4.85 -42.68
CA GLN A 157 39.15 6.24 -43.10
C GLN A 157 38.45 7.22 -42.14
N PHE A 158 39.20 8.29 -41.85
CA PHE A 158 38.75 9.56 -41.29
C PHE A 158 37.84 10.30 -42.28
N GLU A 159 36.67 10.77 -41.82
CA GLU A 159 36.02 11.95 -42.38
C GLU A 159 35.46 12.84 -41.24
N PRO A 160 35.81 14.14 -41.20
CA PRO A 160 35.23 15.08 -40.24
C PRO A 160 33.93 15.69 -40.80
N GLY A 161 32.80 15.40 -40.16
CA GLY A 161 31.50 15.99 -40.48
C GLY A 161 31.33 17.40 -39.91
N THR A 162 30.92 18.31 -40.79
CA THR A 162 30.70 19.78 -40.70
C THR A 162 29.56 20.18 -39.71
N PRO A 163 29.53 21.44 -39.18
CA PRO A 163 28.71 21.88 -38.04
C PRO A 163 27.23 22.20 -38.38
N PRO A 164 26.36 22.48 -37.37
CA PRO A 164 24.90 22.43 -37.54
C PRO A 164 24.31 23.66 -38.24
N ASN A 165 23.21 23.45 -38.98
CA ASN A 165 22.42 24.51 -39.60
C ASN A 165 21.13 24.79 -38.82
N SER A 166 20.88 26.08 -38.59
CA SER A 166 19.67 26.66 -38.00
C SER A 166 18.51 26.75 -39.00
N ASN A 167 17.29 26.92 -38.44
CA ASN A 167 16.00 27.29 -39.04
C ASN A 167 15.02 26.14 -39.29
N GLN A 168 14.07 25.95 -38.36
CA GLN A 168 12.76 26.60 -38.39
C GLN A 168 12.27 26.90 -36.98
#